data_AF-A0A077QBW8-F1
#
_entry.id   AF-A0A077QBW8-F1
#
_cell.length_a   1.000
_cell.length_b   1.000
_cell.length_c   1.000
_cell.angle_alpha   90.00
_cell.angle_beta   90.00
_cell.angle_gamma   90.00
#
_symmetry.space_group_name_H-M   'P 1'
#
loop_
_entity.id
_entity.type
_entity.pdbx_description
1 polymer ?
#
loop_
_entity_poly.entity_id
_entity_poly.type
_entity_poly.pdbx_seq_one_letter_code
_entity_poly.pdbx_strand_id
1 'polypeptide(L)'
;MLKRKYLTQSEIEMLLTELGKHTHAARNICMMFMGFIHGFRVSELLSLKLSDVDVDSRSLRVQRLKNGFSTIHPMVSREIQLIRQWLKERPNYLPRTPQANNEIPDWLFLSRTGQRMSRQQVYKIIRQTSLKAKLSICANPHMLRHACGYALADNGVDTRLIQDYLGHRNIRHTVRYTASNAGRFETVWDGKGKRKQLTISTKLSTKDFLSENEGIAEKQTS
;
A
#
# COMPACT_ATOMS: atom_id res chain seq x y z
N MET A 1 21.48 12.65 -15.46
CA MET A 1 21.05 12.68 -14.03
C MET A 1 20.32 11.37 -13.73
N LEU A 2 20.80 10.55 -12.80
CA LEU A 2 20.15 9.29 -12.44
C LEU A 2 18.77 9.58 -11.81
N LYS A 3 17.69 9.26 -12.52
CA LYS A 3 16.32 9.41 -11.97
C LYS A 3 16.14 8.50 -10.76
N ARG A 4 15.74 9.08 -9.63
CA ARG A 4 15.35 8.38 -8.40
C ARG A 4 14.29 7.31 -8.71
N LYS A 5 14.46 6.10 -8.15
CA LYS A 5 13.61 4.92 -8.40
C LYS A 5 12.74 4.53 -7.20
N TYR A 6 12.48 5.45 -6.29
CA TYR A 6 11.63 5.25 -5.11
C TYR A 6 10.79 6.52 -4.86
N LEU A 7 9.73 6.41 -4.08
CA LEU A 7 8.90 7.54 -3.64
C LEU A 7 9.21 7.86 -2.17
N THR A 8 9.15 9.13 -1.79
CA THR A 8 9.21 9.52 -0.38
C THR A 8 7.84 9.33 0.27
N GLN A 9 7.78 9.33 1.61
CA GLN A 9 6.50 9.27 2.32
C GLN A 9 5.57 10.42 1.93
N SER A 10 6.10 11.64 1.80
CA SER A 10 5.32 12.81 1.35
C SER A 10 4.74 12.59 -0.05
N GLU A 11 5.51 12.01 -0.98
CA GLU A 11 4.99 11.71 -2.33
C GLU A 11 3.94 10.60 -2.33
N ILE A 12 4.07 9.61 -1.46
CA ILE A 12 3.00 8.61 -1.26
C ILE A 12 1.72 9.33 -0.84
N GLU A 13 1.79 10.26 0.11
CA GLU A 13 0.61 11.00 0.54
C GLU A 13 0.02 11.88 -0.56
N MET A 14 0.85 12.58 -1.33
CA MET A 14 0.38 13.32 -2.49
C MET A 14 -0.40 12.43 -3.47
N LEU A 15 0.06 11.19 -3.70
CA LEU A 15 -0.65 10.23 -4.55
C LEU A 15 -1.98 9.78 -3.91
N LEU A 16 -2.00 9.49 -2.61
CA LEU A 16 -3.23 9.06 -1.91
C LEU A 16 -4.28 10.19 -1.90
N THR A 17 -3.87 11.43 -1.63
CA THR A 17 -4.72 12.61 -1.71
C THR A 17 -5.27 12.82 -3.11
N GLU A 18 -4.43 12.70 -4.15
CA GLU A 18 -4.91 12.84 -5.53
C GLU A 18 -5.87 11.71 -5.93
N LEU A 19 -5.65 10.47 -5.46
CA LEU A 19 -6.57 9.37 -5.67
C LEU A 19 -7.94 9.59 -5.04
N GLY A 20 -8.04 10.38 -3.96
CA GLY A 20 -9.30 10.76 -3.32
C GLY A 20 -10.27 11.48 -4.25
N LYS A 21 -9.76 12.14 -5.30
CA LYS A 21 -10.54 12.88 -6.28
C LYS A 21 -11.05 12.00 -7.44
N HIS A 22 -10.73 10.71 -7.45
CA HIS A 22 -11.07 9.80 -8.54
C HIS A 22 -12.33 8.98 -8.26
N THR A 23 -13.06 8.57 -9.30
CA THR A 23 -14.29 7.76 -9.19
C THR A 23 -14.12 6.44 -8.42
N HIS A 24 -12.92 5.86 -8.42
CA HIS A 24 -12.63 4.59 -7.75
C HIS A 24 -11.68 4.80 -6.55
N ALA A 25 -11.89 5.90 -5.81
CA ALA A 25 -11.01 6.37 -4.75
C ALA A 25 -10.75 5.30 -3.68
N ALA A 26 -11.79 4.75 -3.04
CA ALA A 26 -11.63 3.80 -1.94
C ALA A 26 -10.78 2.58 -2.35
N ARG A 27 -11.09 1.97 -3.51
CA ARG A 27 -10.30 0.87 -4.07
C ARG A 27 -8.83 1.27 -4.28
N ASN A 28 -8.62 2.37 -5.00
CA ASN A 28 -7.28 2.72 -5.46
C ASN A 28 -6.39 3.21 -4.31
N ILE A 29 -6.95 3.94 -3.34
CA ILE A 29 -6.26 4.37 -2.12
C ILE A 29 -5.89 3.15 -1.30
N CYS A 30 -6.83 2.26 -1.01
CA CYS A 30 -6.58 1.02 -0.27
C CYS A 30 -5.49 0.19 -0.96
N MET A 31 -5.61 -0.04 -2.27
CA MET A 31 -4.64 -0.80 -3.05
C MET A 31 -3.23 -0.17 -3.03
N MET A 32 -3.13 1.15 -3.21
CA MET A 32 -1.84 1.84 -3.22
C MET A 32 -1.21 1.85 -1.83
N PHE A 33 -2.00 2.10 -0.79
CA PHE A 33 -1.53 2.11 0.59
C PHE A 33 -1.03 0.73 1.01
N MET A 34 -1.79 -0.35 0.74
CA MET A 34 -1.35 -1.72 0.99
C MET A 34 -0.07 -2.08 0.21
N GLY A 35 0.00 -1.66 -1.06
CA GLY A 35 1.18 -1.84 -1.90
C GLY A 35 2.44 -1.18 -1.33
N PHE A 36 2.29 -0.02 -0.69
CA PHE A 36 3.34 0.69 0.03
C PHE A 36 3.64 0.04 1.39
N ILE A 37 2.67 -0.03 2.30
CA ILE A 37 2.92 -0.38 3.70
C ILE A 37 3.49 -1.80 3.84
N HIS A 38 3.03 -2.74 3.03
CA HIS A 38 3.52 -4.13 3.00
C HIS A 38 4.53 -4.40 1.89
N GLY A 39 4.93 -3.39 1.12
CA GLY A 39 5.93 -3.51 0.07
C GLY A 39 5.63 -4.60 -0.97
N PHE A 40 4.37 -4.79 -1.34
CA PHE A 40 3.98 -5.83 -2.30
C PHE A 40 4.57 -5.62 -3.69
N ARG A 41 4.87 -6.72 -4.39
CA ARG A 41 4.90 -6.70 -5.85
C ARG A 41 3.47 -6.60 -6.36
N VAL A 42 3.23 -5.97 -7.51
CA VAL A 42 1.87 -5.84 -8.07
C VAL A 42 1.17 -7.18 -8.21
N SER A 43 1.89 -8.21 -8.65
CA SER A 43 1.30 -9.55 -8.79
C SER A 43 0.88 -10.16 -7.46
N GLU A 44 1.60 -9.86 -6.36
CA GLU A 44 1.23 -10.29 -5.00
C GLU A 44 0.02 -9.50 -4.50
N LEU A 45 0.04 -8.17 -4.68
CA LEU A 45 -1.05 -7.28 -4.29
C LEU A 45 -2.37 -7.67 -4.97
N LEU A 46 -2.31 -7.97 -6.26
CA LEU A 46 -3.48 -8.36 -7.05
C LEU A 46 -3.90 -9.81 -6.82
N SER A 47 -3.08 -10.64 -6.17
CA SER A 47 -3.45 -12.01 -5.79
C SER A 47 -4.03 -12.12 -4.38
N LEU A 48 -4.11 -11.02 -3.62
CA LEU A 48 -4.75 -11.03 -2.30
C LEU A 48 -6.21 -11.44 -2.42
N LYS A 49 -6.63 -12.33 -1.53
CA LYS A 49 -8.02 -12.77 -1.37
C LYS A 49 -8.65 -12.13 -0.15
N LEU A 50 -9.98 -12.14 -0.09
CA LEU A 50 -10.72 -11.72 1.11
C LEU A 50 -10.29 -12.54 2.34
N SER A 51 -10.04 -13.84 2.17
CA SER A 51 -9.60 -14.74 3.25
C SER A 51 -8.19 -14.46 3.78
N ASP A 52 -7.39 -13.65 3.08
CA ASP A 52 -6.06 -13.26 3.56
C ASP A 52 -6.13 -12.09 4.55
N VAL A 53 -7.27 -11.39 4.64
CA VAL A 53 -7.46 -10.18 5.43
C VAL A 53 -8.36 -10.46 6.63
N ASP A 54 -7.81 -10.34 7.83
CA ASP A 54 -8.58 -10.41 9.07
C ASP A 54 -8.52 -9.05 9.77
N VAL A 55 -9.59 -8.27 9.57
CA VAL A 55 -9.71 -6.90 10.08
C VAL A 55 -9.88 -6.88 11.59
N ASP A 56 -10.47 -7.93 12.16
CA ASP A 56 -10.78 -8.00 13.59
C ASP A 56 -9.54 -8.39 14.40
N SER A 57 -8.79 -9.38 13.93
CA SER A 57 -7.47 -9.71 14.50
C SER A 57 -6.34 -8.78 14.04
N ARG A 58 -6.63 -7.82 13.14
CA ARG A 58 -5.68 -6.86 12.57
C ARG A 58 -4.48 -7.55 11.91
N SER A 59 -4.74 -8.63 11.19
CA SER A 59 -3.70 -9.44 10.57
C SER A 59 -3.92 -9.62 9.07
N LEU A 60 -2.82 -9.61 8.32
CA LEU A 60 -2.80 -9.84 6.88
C LEU A 60 -1.88 -11.03 6.56
N ARG A 61 -2.42 -12.05 5.89
CA ARG A 61 -1.61 -13.14 5.34
C ARG A 61 -0.89 -12.67 4.08
N VAL A 62 0.43 -12.53 4.17
CA VAL A 62 1.28 -12.09 3.07
C VAL A 62 1.94 -13.28 2.39
N GLN A 63 1.45 -13.62 1.20
CA GLN A 63 2.03 -14.66 0.36
C GLN A 63 3.00 -14.06 -0.65
N ARG A 64 4.29 -14.34 -0.49
CA ARG A 64 5.35 -13.83 -1.37
C ARG A 64 5.59 -14.77 -2.54
N LEU A 65 5.62 -14.20 -3.73
CA LEU A 65 5.96 -14.96 -4.94
C LEU A 65 7.46 -15.26 -5.00
N LYS A 66 7.83 -16.20 -5.89
CA LYS A 66 9.21 -16.65 -6.10
C LYS A 66 9.84 -17.14 -4.80
N ASN A 67 9.15 -18.03 -4.07
CA ASN A 67 9.44 -18.51 -2.71
C ASN A 67 10.14 -17.42 -1.87
N GLY A 68 9.52 -16.25 -1.79
CA GLY A 68 9.89 -15.26 -0.80
C GLY A 68 9.36 -15.68 0.56
N PHE A 69 9.83 -15.05 1.62
CA PHE A 69 9.35 -15.32 2.97
C PHE A 69 7.88 -14.87 3.11
N SER A 70 6.97 -15.82 3.17
CA SER A 70 5.54 -15.58 3.39
C SER A 70 5.24 -15.66 4.89
N THR A 71 4.51 -14.69 5.41
CA THR A 71 4.20 -14.61 6.85
C THR A 71 2.96 -13.76 7.09
N ILE A 72 2.57 -13.61 8.35
CA ILE A 72 1.50 -12.71 8.78
C ILE A 72 2.10 -11.34 9.07
N HIS A 73 1.57 -10.31 8.43
CA HIS A 73 1.88 -8.92 8.76
C HIS A 73 0.79 -8.33 9.66
N PRO A 74 1.14 -7.59 10.72
CA PRO A 74 0.15 -6.80 11.46
C PRO A 74 -0.32 -5.63 10.59
N MET A 75 -1.62 -5.33 10.65
CA MET A 75 -2.22 -4.19 9.98
C MET A 75 -2.27 -2.96 10.89
N VAL A 76 -2.01 -1.79 10.33
CA VAL A 76 -2.10 -0.52 11.05
C VAL A 76 -3.51 0.05 11.02
N SER A 77 -3.89 0.90 11.97
CA SER A 77 -5.26 1.45 12.07
C SER A 77 -5.73 2.13 10.78
N ARG A 78 -4.85 2.88 10.11
CA ARG A 78 -5.16 3.54 8.83
C ARG A 78 -5.47 2.52 7.73
N GLU A 79 -4.73 1.41 7.68
CA GLU A 79 -4.97 0.34 6.72
C GLU A 79 -6.34 -0.28 6.91
N ILE A 80 -6.67 -0.62 8.16
CA ILE A 80 -7.97 -1.19 8.53
C ILE A 80 -9.12 -0.27 8.11
N GLN A 81 -8.99 1.04 8.31
CA GLN A 81 -9.99 2.01 7.88
C GLN A 81 -10.18 2.00 6.35
N LEU A 82 -9.07 2.02 5.60
CA LEU A 82 -9.09 1.99 4.13
C LEU A 82 -9.68 0.69 3.58
N ILE A 83 -9.32 -0.46 4.19
CA ILE A 83 -9.89 -1.76 3.85
C ILE A 83 -11.39 -1.77 4.11
N ARG A 84 -11.85 -1.30 5.29
CA ARG A 84 -13.28 -1.23 5.60
C ARG A 84 -14.06 -0.35 4.63
N GLN A 85 -13.52 0.81 4.27
CA GLN A 85 -14.13 1.69 3.25
C GLN A 85 -14.23 0.98 1.89
N TRP A 86 -13.14 0.34 1.45
CA TRP A 86 -13.15 -0.41 0.20
C TRP A 86 -14.14 -1.58 0.23
N LEU A 87 -14.19 -2.36 1.31
CA LEU A 87 -15.08 -3.51 1.42
C LEU A 87 -16.57 -3.12 1.41
N LYS A 88 -16.92 -1.91 1.85
CA LYS A 88 -18.28 -1.37 1.69
C LYS A 88 -18.65 -1.11 0.22
N GLU A 89 -17.69 -0.63 -0.58
CA GLU A 89 -17.92 -0.33 -2.00
C GLU A 89 -17.72 -1.54 -2.93
N ARG A 90 -16.91 -2.51 -2.52
CA ARG A 90 -16.53 -3.68 -3.33
C ARG A 90 -17.72 -4.43 -3.95
N PRO A 91 -18.87 -4.63 -3.27
CA PRO A 91 -20.04 -5.27 -3.88
C PRO A 91 -20.52 -4.59 -5.17
N ASN A 92 -20.34 -3.28 -5.32
CA ASN A 92 -20.72 -2.53 -6.54
C ASN A 92 -19.85 -2.89 -7.77
N TYR A 93 -18.76 -3.62 -7.57
CA TYR A 93 -17.86 -4.08 -8.63
C TYR A 93 -18.11 -5.54 -9.01
N LEU A 94 -18.98 -6.26 -8.28
CA LEU A 94 -19.29 -7.65 -8.61
C LEU A 94 -20.04 -7.72 -9.95
N PRO A 95 -19.80 -8.79 -10.75
CA PRO A 95 -20.53 -8.96 -11.99
C PRO A 95 -22.02 -9.11 -11.70
N ARG A 96 -22.87 -8.42 -12.48
CA ARG A 96 -24.34 -8.49 -12.34
C ARG A 96 -24.90 -9.83 -12.78
N THR A 97 -24.25 -10.47 -13.73
CA THR A 97 -24.56 -11.83 -14.18
C THR A 97 -23.64 -12.82 -13.48
N PRO A 98 -24.16 -13.97 -13.02
CA PRO A 98 -23.34 -15.03 -12.48
C PRO A 98 -22.26 -15.43 -13.50
N GLN A 99 -21.04 -15.66 -13.02
CA GLN A 99 -20.02 -16.34 -13.85
C GLN A 99 -20.49 -17.76 -14.17
N ALA A 100 -19.89 -18.42 -15.16
CA ALA A 100 -20.29 -19.75 -15.64
C ALA A 100 -20.44 -20.83 -14.54
N ASN A 101 -19.85 -20.59 -13.38
CA ASN A 101 -19.77 -21.44 -12.20
C ASN A 101 -20.49 -20.84 -10.96
N ASN A 102 -21.26 -19.74 -11.09
CA ASN A 102 -21.97 -19.03 -10.01
C ASN A 102 -21.08 -18.57 -8.83
N GLU A 103 -19.76 -18.62 -8.94
CA GLU A 103 -18.86 -18.25 -7.87
C GLU A 103 -18.66 -16.73 -7.80
N ILE A 104 -18.79 -16.18 -6.59
CA ILE A 104 -18.46 -14.78 -6.31
C ILE A 104 -16.93 -14.65 -6.31
N PRO A 105 -16.35 -13.73 -7.10
CA PRO A 105 -14.91 -13.50 -7.09
C PRO A 105 -14.38 -13.25 -5.67
N ASP A 106 -13.33 -13.97 -5.27
CA ASP A 106 -12.74 -13.90 -3.92
C ASP A 106 -11.57 -12.91 -3.80
N TRP A 107 -11.13 -12.33 -4.93
CA TRP A 107 -10.04 -11.35 -4.98
C TRP A 107 -10.37 -10.09 -4.18
N LEU A 108 -9.43 -9.61 -3.37
CA LEU A 108 -9.61 -8.38 -2.60
C LEU A 108 -9.84 -7.17 -3.51
N PHE A 109 -9.07 -7.05 -4.60
CA PHE A 109 -9.17 -5.93 -5.54
C PHE A 109 -9.77 -6.36 -6.89
N LEU A 110 -10.94 -5.78 -7.20
CA LEU A 110 -11.67 -6.03 -8.44
C LEU A 110 -11.52 -4.88 -9.43
N SER A 111 -11.48 -5.23 -10.71
CA SER A 111 -11.65 -4.31 -11.82
C SER A 111 -13.12 -3.87 -11.90
N ARG A 112 -13.42 -2.90 -12.79
CA ARG A 112 -14.80 -2.46 -13.04
C ARG A 112 -15.72 -3.56 -13.56
N THR A 113 -15.17 -4.63 -14.11
CA THR A 113 -15.93 -5.75 -14.67
C THR A 113 -16.04 -6.93 -13.69
N GLY A 114 -15.67 -6.73 -12.42
CA GLY A 114 -15.69 -7.79 -11.40
C GLY A 114 -14.61 -8.85 -11.55
N GLN A 115 -13.65 -8.63 -12.46
CA GLN A 115 -12.49 -9.50 -12.65
C GLN A 115 -11.31 -9.03 -11.81
N ARG A 116 -10.31 -9.89 -11.59
CA ARG A 116 -9.04 -9.46 -11.00
C ARG A 116 -8.44 -8.31 -11.82
N MET A 117 -7.97 -7.26 -11.17
CA MET A 117 -7.30 -6.16 -11.88
C MET A 117 -6.05 -6.67 -12.62
N SER A 118 -5.71 -6.03 -13.73
CA SER A 118 -4.48 -6.33 -14.46
C SER A 118 -3.31 -5.47 -13.96
N ARG A 119 -2.08 -5.99 -14.11
CA ARG A 119 -0.86 -5.22 -13.80
C ARG A 119 -0.77 -3.92 -14.59
N GLN A 120 -1.22 -3.95 -15.84
CA GLN A 120 -1.26 -2.78 -16.73
C GLN A 120 -2.20 -1.70 -16.19
N GLN A 121 -3.36 -2.08 -15.66
CA GLN A 121 -4.32 -1.14 -15.05
C GLN A 121 -3.72 -0.47 -13.83
N VAL A 122 -3.09 -1.23 -12.93
CA VAL A 122 -2.42 -0.67 -11.74
C VAL A 122 -1.30 0.29 -12.14
N TYR A 123 -0.48 -0.10 -13.11
CA TYR A 123 0.57 0.78 -13.65
C TYR A 123 -0.01 2.09 -14.19
N LYS A 124 -1.08 2.02 -14.99
CA LYS A 124 -1.75 3.19 -15.56
C LYS A 124 -2.31 4.10 -14.47
N ILE A 125 -2.96 3.54 -13.45
CA ILE A 125 -3.50 4.29 -12.31
C ILE A 125 -2.37 5.04 -11.61
N ILE A 126 -1.31 4.35 -11.18
CA ILE A 126 -0.19 4.97 -10.44
C ILE A 126 0.49 6.05 -11.28
N ARG A 127 0.75 5.77 -12.57
CA ARG A 127 1.37 6.72 -13.48
C ARG A 127 0.52 7.96 -13.68
N GLN A 128 -0.77 7.81 -13.98
CA GLN A 128 -1.68 8.94 -14.18
C GLN A 128 -1.83 9.77 -12.91
N THR A 129 -1.99 9.13 -11.74
CA THR A 129 -2.03 9.83 -10.45
C THR A 129 -0.75 10.62 -10.21
N SER A 130 0.43 10.07 -10.50
CA SER A 130 1.69 10.81 -10.29
C SER A 130 1.81 12.08 -11.13
N LEU A 131 1.26 12.07 -12.35
CA LEU A 131 1.24 13.24 -13.22
C LEU A 131 0.27 14.31 -12.68
N LYS A 132 -0.93 13.89 -12.25
CA LYS A 132 -1.94 14.80 -11.69
C LYS A 132 -1.52 15.38 -10.34
N ALA A 133 -0.86 14.58 -9.51
CA ALA A 133 -0.25 15.00 -8.25
C ALA A 133 1.00 15.87 -8.46
N LYS A 134 1.41 16.14 -9.71
CA LYS A 134 2.57 16.96 -10.07
C LYS A 134 3.87 16.50 -9.40
N LEU A 135 4.06 15.18 -9.29
CA LEU A 135 5.31 14.64 -8.78
C LEU A 135 6.46 14.95 -9.74
N SER A 136 7.64 15.24 -9.18
CA SER A 136 8.88 15.45 -9.95
C SER A 136 9.33 14.19 -10.72
N ILE A 137 8.78 13.03 -10.37
CA ILE A 137 9.07 11.74 -10.99
C ILE A 137 7.80 10.99 -11.35
N CYS A 138 7.88 10.20 -12.43
CA CYS A 138 6.79 9.36 -12.87
C CYS A 138 6.74 8.08 -12.03
N ALA A 139 5.72 7.95 -11.18
CA ALA A 139 5.59 6.81 -10.29
C ALA A 139 5.25 5.53 -11.07
N ASN A 140 5.75 4.41 -10.55
CA ASN A 140 5.37 3.08 -11.00
C ASN A 140 5.28 2.12 -9.80
N PRO A 141 4.67 0.94 -9.96
CA PRO A 141 4.41 0.08 -8.81
C PRO A 141 5.66 -0.43 -8.08
N HIS A 142 6.79 -0.64 -8.76
CA HIS A 142 8.03 -1.05 -8.09
C HIS A 142 8.56 0.03 -7.14
N MET A 143 8.23 1.29 -7.41
CA MET A 143 8.63 2.40 -6.55
C MET A 143 7.89 2.42 -5.22
N LEU A 144 6.66 1.90 -5.13
CA LEU A 144 5.95 1.73 -3.87
C LEU A 144 6.69 0.75 -2.95
N ARG A 145 7.15 -0.37 -3.50
CA ARG A 145 7.96 -1.35 -2.77
C ARG A 145 9.31 -0.79 -2.35
N HIS A 146 9.96 -0.01 -3.21
CA HIS A 146 11.19 0.68 -2.81
C HIS A 146 10.92 1.70 -1.71
N ALA A 147 9.83 2.47 -1.80
CA ALA A 147 9.42 3.42 -0.75
C ALA A 147 9.22 2.71 0.59
N CYS A 148 8.61 1.53 0.61
CA CYS A 148 8.52 0.68 1.81
C CYS A 148 9.90 0.36 2.39
N GLY A 149 10.82 -0.15 1.56
CA GLY A 149 12.16 -0.53 1.99
C GLY A 149 12.97 0.65 2.54
N TYR A 150 12.93 1.80 1.87
CA TYR A 150 13.57 3.02 2.36
C TYR A 150 12.90 3.53 3.64
N ALA A 151 11.57 3.56 3.72
CA ALA A 151 10.86 3.99 4.93
C ALA A 151 11.18 3.09 6.14
N LEU A 152 11.29 1.77 5.96
CA LEU A 152 11.72 0.87 7.04
C LEU A 152 13.18 1.11 7.42
N ALA A 153 14.07 1.29 6.44
CA ALA A 153 15.46 1.61 6.69
C ALA A 153 15.62 2.91 7.47
N ASP A 154 14.93 3.99 7.05
CA ASP A 154 14.96 5.31 7.69
C ASP A 154 14.42 5.27 9.12
N ASN A 155 13.50 4.35 9.42
CA ASN A 155 13.01 4.09 10.79
C ASN A 155 13.96 3.21 11.63
N GLY A 156 15.16 2.88 11.12
CA GLY A 156 16.16 2.10 11.84
C GLY A 156 15.88 0.61 11.92
N VAL A 157 15.02 0.08 11.04
CA VAL A 157 14.73 -1.35 10.99
C VAL A 157 15.95 -2.12 10.49
N ASP A 158 16.30 -3.21 11.18
CA ASP A 158 17.43 -4.04 10.81
C ASP A 158 17.30 -4.60 9.37
N THR A 159 18.44 -4.70 8.67
CA THR A 159 18.49 -5.11 7.25
C THR A 159 17.89 -6.51 7.05
N ARG A 160 18.09 -7.45 7.98
CA ARG A 160 17.54 -8.81 7.88
C ARG A 160 16.02 -8.78 8.04
N LEU A 161 15.51 -7.99 8.98
CA LEU A 161 14.08 -7.82 9.17
C LEU A 161 13.42 -7.16 7.95
N ILE A 162 14.03 -6.15 7.33
CA ILE A 162 13.53 -5.57 6.06
C ILE A 162 13.52 -6.62 4.95
N GLN A 163 14.56 -7.47 4.88
CA GLN A 163 14.65 -8.54 3.89
C GLN A 163 13.49 -9.52 4.02
N ASP A 164 13.21 -9.97 5.24
CA ASP A 164 12.11 -10.90 5.54
C ASP A 164 10.76 -10.23 5.29
N TYR A 165 10.57 -8.99 5.78
CA TYR A 165 9.36 -8.20 5.58
C TYR A 165 9.03 -8.03 4.10
N LEU A 166 10.01 -7.74 3.25
CA LEU A 166 9.80 -7.61 1.80
C LEU A 166 9.77 -8.97 1.09
N GLY A 167 10.27 -10.05 1.68
CA GLY A 167 10.41 -11.36 1.02
C GLY A 167 11.50 -11.36 -0.04
N HIS A 168 12.64 -10.71 0.22
CA HIS A 168 13.81 -10.73 -0.66
C HIS A 168 14.65 -11.99 -0.44
N ARG A 169 14.82 -12.81 -1.49
CA ARG A 169 15.76 -13.94 -1.45
C ARG A 169 17.22 -13.49 -1.37
N ASN A 170 17.58 -12.47 -2.14
CA ASN A 170 18.94 -11.94 -2.16
C ASN A 170 19.01 -10.67 -1.33
N ILE A 171 19.77 -10.71 -0.23
CA ILE A 171 19.95 -9.58 0.68
C ILE A 171 20.51 -8.33 -0.01
N ARG A 172 21.24 -8.46 -1.13
CA ARG A 172 21.73 -7.32 -1.92
C ARG A 172 20.61 -6.38 -2.37
N HIS A 173 19.39 -6.91 -2.58
CA HIS A 173 18.22 -6.10 -2.92
C HIS A 173 17.72 -5.25 -1.74
N THR A 174 18.06 -5.63 -0.51
CA THR A 174 17.71 -4.92 0.73
C THR A 174 18.83 -3.98 1.17
N VAL A 175 20.10 -4.38 1.05
CA VAL A 175 21.27 -3.57 1.42
C VAL A 175 21.24 -2.18 0.78
N ARG A 176 20.70 -2.06 -0.44
CA ARG A 176 20.54 -0.75 -1.10
C ARG A 176 19.71 0.28 -0.32
N TYR A 177 18.81 -0.17 0.57
CA TYR A 177 17.97 0.72 1.38
C TYR A 177 18.72 1.21 2.60
N THR A 178 19.50 0.33 3.23
CA THR A 178 20.21 0.63 4.48
C THR A 178 21.58 1.25 4.23
N ALA A 179 22.24 0.96 3.09
CA ALA A 179 23.55 1.52 2.76
C ALA A 179 23.57 3.06 2.69
N SER A 180 22.47 3.66 2.25
CA SER A 180 22.31 5.12 2.16
C SER A 180 21.79 5.78 3.44
N ASN A 181 21.38 5.01 4.45
CA ASN A 181 20.88 5.58 5.68
C ASN A 181 22.04 5.86 6.65
N ALA A 182 22.36 7.14 6.85
CA ALA A 182 23.38 7.57 7.82
C ALA A 182 22.96 7.27 9.28
N GLY A 183 21.66 7.26 9.58
CA GLY A 183 21.12 6.96 10.91
C GLY A 183 21.48 5.56 11.42
N ARG A 184 21.94 4.64 10.54
CA ARG A 184 22.45 3.33 10.95
C ARG A 184 23.70 3.41 11.84
N PHE A 185 24.40 4.54 11.83
CA PHE A 185 25.62 4.74 12.63
C PHE A 185 25.33 5.38 14.01
N GLU A 186 24.16 5.99 14.22
CA GLU A 186 23.82 6.70 15.46
C GLU A 186 23.89 5.80 16.71
N THR A 187 23.62 4.50 16.53
CA THR A 187 23.55 3.53 17.64
C THR A 187 24.76 2.62 17.73
N VAL A 188 25.77 2.78 16.87
CA VAL A 188 26.94 1.86 16.80
C VAL A 188 27.78 1.91 18.07
N TRP A 189 27.85 3.07 18.72
CA TRP A 189 28.67 3.28 19.92
C TRP A 189 27.87 3.48 21.20
N ASP A 190 26.53 3.57 21.13
CA ASP A 190 25.72 4.06 22.26
C ASP A 190 25.46 2.99 23.35
N GLY A 191 25.84 1.72 23.15
CA GLY A 191 25.77 0.63 24.16
C GLY A 191 24.37 0.29 24.70
N LYS A 192 23.38 1.15 24.46
CA LYS A 192 21.99 1.07 24.87
C LYS A 192 21.18 1.14 23.59
N GLY A 193 20.85 -0.02 23.02
CA GLY A 193 19.96 -0.12 21.86
C GLY A 193 18.58 0.45 22.19
N LYS A 194 18.39 1.76 22.04
CA LYS A 194 17.07 2.38 22.05
C LYS A 194 16.35 1.90 20.80
N ARG A 195 15.69 0.74 20.88
CA ARG A 195 14.66 0.34 19.94
C ARG A 195 13.55 1.38 20.05
N LYS A 196 13.56 2.40 19.19
CA LYS A 196 12.35 3.21 18.95
C LYS A 196 11.24 2.21 18.66
N GLN A 197 10.17 2.22 19.47
CA GLN A 197 8.96 1.49 19.11
C GLN A 197 8.62 1.86 17.67
N LEU A 198 8.48 0.84 16.83
CA LEU A 198 8.10 0.93 15.42
C LEU A 198 6.71 1.60 15.33
N THR A 199 6.70 2.92 15.49
CA THR A 199 5.61 3.76 15.08
C THR A 199 6.05 4.25 13.73
N ILE A 200 5.73 3.51 12.66
CA ILE A 200 5.60 4.14 11.35
C ILE A 200 4.67 5.30 11.64
N SER A 201 5.16 6.55 11.62
CA SER A 201 4.37 7.70 12.05
C SER A 201 3.09 7.72 11.22
N THR A 202 2.01 7.21 11.80
CA THR A 202 0.67 7.23 11.24
C THR A 202 0.01 8.57 11.49
N LYS A 203 0.78 9.62 11.87
CA LYS A 203 0.34 11.02 11.87
C LYS A 203 0.19 11.48 10.43
N LEU A 204 -0.80 10.87 9.81
CA LEU A 204 -1.33 11.10 8.49
C LEU A 204 -2.72 11.58 8.80
N SER A 205 -2.81 12.90 8.95
CA SER A 205 -3.99 13.62 9.43
C SER A 205 -5.25 13.05 8.78
N THR A 206 -6.05 12.37 9.59
CA THR A 206 -7.39 11.91 9.22
C THR A 206 -8.40 13.06 9.15
N LYS A 207 -7.98 14.31 9.41
CA LYS A 207 -8.90 15.45 9.53
C LYS A 207 -9.44 16.00 8.21
N ASP A 208 -8.83 15.69 7.06
CA ASP A 208 -9.22 16.34 5.80
C ASP A 208 -10.06 15.46 4.84
N PHE A 209 -10.36 14.20 5.21
CA PHE A 209 -11.08 13.26 4.32
C PHE A 209 -12.59 13.14 4.59
N LEU A 210 -13.11 13.75 5.66
CA LEU A 210 -14.52 13.58 6.07
C LEU A 210 -15.38 14.85 5.98
N SER A 211 -14.81 16.03 5.70
CA SER A 211 -15.59 17.28 5.69
C SER A 211 -16.23 17.63 4.34
N GLU A 212 -15.93 16.93 3.24
CA GLU A 212 -16.48 17.28 1.92
C GLU A 212 -17.62 16.36 1.44
N ASN A 213 -17.90 15.24 2.11
CA ASN A 213 -18.96 14.31 1.69
C ASN A 213 -20.28 14.45 2.46
N GLU A 214 -20.35 15.26 3.52
CA GLU A 214 -21.61 15.56 4.23
C GLU A 214 -22.41 16.69 3.56
N GLY A 215 -21.79 17.51 2.70
CA GLY A 215 -22.45 18.67 2.07
C GLY A 215 -23.28 18.40 0.81
N ILE A 216 -23.32 17.17 0.30
CA ILE A 216 -24.03 16.82 -0.95
C ILE A 216 -25.36 16.08 -0.68
N ALA A 217 -25.56 15.55 0.53
CA ALA A 217 -26.78 14.80 0.87
C ALA A 217 -28.00 15.68 1.23
N GLU A 218 -27.81 16.97 1.54
CA GLU A 218 -28.92 17.86 1.96
C GLU A 218 -29.58 18.67 0.83
N LYS A 219 -29.20 18.50 -0.44
CA LYS A 219 -29.77 19.27 -1.56
C LYS A 219 -30.69 18.51 -2.52
N GLN A 220 -31.21 17.33 -2.14
CA GLN A 220 -32.19 16.59 -2.96
C GLN A 220 -33.54 16.33 -2.29
N THR A 221 -33.82 16.97 -1.16
CA THR A 221 -35.15 16.97 -0.55
C THR A 221 -35.55 18.37 -0.11
N SER A 222 -35.85 19.23 -1.08
CA SER A 222 -36.71 20.41 -0.95
C SER A 222 -37.19 20.84 -2.32
#